data_AF-A0A967B0G0-F1
#
_entry.id   AF-A0A967B0G0-F1
#
_cell.length_a   1.000
_cell.length_b   1.000
_cell.length_c   1.000
_cell.angle_alpha   90.00
_cell.angle_beta   90.00
_cell.angle_gamma   90.00
#
_symmetry.space_group_name_H-M   'P 1'
#
loop_
_entity.id
_entity.type
_entity.pdbx_description
1 polymer ?
#
loop_
_entity_poly.entity_id
_entity_poly.type
_entity_poly.pdbx_seq_one_letter_code
_entity_poly.pdbx_strand_id
1 'polypeptide(L)' 'MNTLTDLDIRAQVIEPALAGEYDTETVDAITDAILDAAPVDTWYLDELEYYTDTIGTEEFWAIVERVATERGAQ' A
#
# COMPACT_ATOMS: atom_id res chain seq x y z
N MET A 1 -5.24 -21.06 8.74
CA MET A 1 -5.44 -19.97 7.77
C MET A 1 -4.59 -18.82 8.26
N ASN A 2 -3.56 -18.44 7.50
CA ASN A 2 -2.87 -17.16 7.75
C ASN A 2 -3.80 -16.08 7.24
N THR A 3 -4.43 -15.35 8.15
CA THR A 3 -5.24 -14.19 7.80
C THR A 3 -4.28 -13.04 7.56
N LEU A 4 -4.20 -12.55 6.32
CA LEU A 4 -3.49 -11.32 6.02
C LEU A 4 -4.13 -10.16 6.79
N THR A 5 -3.31 -9.28 7.33
CA THR A 5 -3.76 -8.06 8.01
C THR A 5 -3.32 -6.82 7.23
N ASP A 6 -3.96 -5.69 7.52
CA ASP A 6 -3.53 -4.38 7.03
C ASP A 6 -2.06 -4.09 7.37
N LEU A 7 -1.61 -4.51 8.56
CA LEU A 7 -0.23 -4.40 9.00
C LEU A 7 0.74 -5.23 8.16
N ASP A 8 0.33 -6.42 7.70
CA ASP A 8 1.16 -7.24 6.81
C ASP A 8 1.37 -6.55 5.46
N ILE A 9 0.29 -6.02 4.87
CA ILE A 9 0.37 -5.29 3.59
C ILE A 9 1.22 -4.03 3.73
N ARG A 10 1.03 -3.26 4.81
CA ARG A 10 1.88 -2.11 5.11
C ARG A 10 3.35 -2.48 5.19
N ALA A 11 3.69 -3.45 6.03
CA ALA A 11 5.08 -3.77 6.34
C ALA A 11 5.80 -4.51 5.20
N GLN A 12 5.07 -5.26 4.38
CA GLN A 12 5.66 -6.13 3.35
C GLN A 12 5.53 -5.56 1.93
N VAL A 13 4.60 -4.64 1.68
CA VAL A 13 4.36 -4.04 0.36
C VAL A 13 4.65 -2.55 0.37
N ILE A 14 3.95 -1.81 1.24
CA ILE A 14 3.96 -0.34 1.20
C ILE A 14 5.29 0.21 1.67
N GLU A 15 5.74 -0.12 2.89
CA GLU A 15 6.99 0.42 3.45
C GLU A 15 8.22 0.07 2.60
N PRO A 16 8.38 -1.18 2.08
CA PRO A 16 9.46 -1.51 1.16
C PRO A 16 9.38 -0.73 -0.17
N ALA A 17 8.18 -0.57 -0.74
CA ALA A 17 8.01 0.15 -2.01
C ALA A 17 8.35 1.63 -1.88
N LEU A 18 7.99 2.25 -0.74
CA LEU A 18 8.24 3.67 -0.48
C LEU A 18 9.67 3.95 0.00
N ALA A 19 10.47 2.92 0.31
CA ALA A 19 11.88 3.02 0.72
C ALA A 19 12.17 4.06 1.84
N GLY A 20 11.18 4.36 2.70
CA GLY A 20 11.29 5.37 3.74
C GLY A 20 11.31 6.82 3.26
N GLU A 21 10.83 7.10 2.04
CA GLU A 21 10.75 8.46 1.49
C GLU A 21 9.73 9.36 2.21
N TYR A 22 8.71 8.76 2.83
CA TYR A 22 7.59 9.47 3.46
C TYR A 22 7.57 9.26 4.98
N ASP A 23 7.09 10.27 5.71
CA ASP A 23 6.80 10.18 7.14
C ASP A 23 5.66 9.18 7.44
N THR A 24 5.61 8.72 8.69
CA THR A 24 4.65 7.69 9.14
C THR A 24 3.20 8.08 8.84
N GLU A 25 2.82 9.34 9.02
CA GLU A 25 1.44 9.80 8.77
C GLU A 25 1.07 9.73 7.29
N THR A 26 2.00 10.08 6.40
CA THR A 26 1.81 9.95 4.95
C THR A 26 1.77 8.49 4.52
N VAL A 27 2.63 7.63 5.08
CA VAL A 27 2.61 6.17 4.84
C VAL A 27 1.29 5.55 5.30
N ASP A 28 0.76 5.94 6.46
CA ASP A 28 -0.54 5.51 6.95
C ASP A 28 -1.67 5.91 5.98
N ALA A 29 -1.65 7.15 5.48
CA ALA A 29 -2.64 7.61 4.50
C ALA A 29 -2.55 6.88 3.15
N ILE A 30 -1.33 6.58 2.69
CA ILE A 30 -1.09 5.78 1.47
C ILE A 30 -1.63 4.36 1.67
N THR A 31 -1.35 3.77 2.83
CA THR A 31 -1.80 2.42 3.17
C THR A 31 -3.34 2.35 3.16
N ASP A 32 -4.01 3.29 3.80
CA ASP A 32 -5.47 3.36 3.83
C ASP A 32 -6.06 3.50 2.42
N ALA A 33 -5.51 4.38 1.59
CA ALA A 33 -5.96 4.58 0.21
C ALA A 33 -5.74 3.35 -0.69
N ILE A 34 -4.64 2.62 -0.48
CA ILE A 34 -4.37 1.38 -1.21
C ILE A 34 -5.31 0.26 -0.74
N LEU A 35 -5.59 0.17 0.56
CA LEU A 35 -6.53 -0.83 1.09
C LEU A 35 -7.99 -0.53 0.73
N ASP A 36 -8.35 0.74 0.50
CA ASP A 36 -9.66 1.12 -0.05
C ASP A 36 -9.81 0.66 -1.51
N ALA A 37 -8.75 0.80 -2.30
CA ALA A 37 -8.73 0.35 -3.70
C ALA A 37 -8.57 -1.17 -3.86
N ALA A 38 -7.76 -1.79 -2.99
CA ALA A 38 -7.50 -3.23 -2.92
C ALA A 38 -7.64 -3.72 -1.47
N PRO A 39 -8.86 -4.15 -1.07
CA PRO A 39 -9.10 -4.66 0.27
C PRO A 39 -8.19 -5.84 0.61
N VAL A 40 -7.84 -6.01 1.89
CA VAL A 40 -6.91 -7.05 2.37
C VAL A 40 -7.27 -8.47 1.89
N ASP A 41 -8.57 -8.79 1.76
CA ASP A 41 -9.04 -10.09 1.27
C ASP A 41 -8.77 -10.35 -0.22
N THR A 42 -8.38 -9.32 -0.97
CA THR A 42 -8.00 -9.39 -2.38
C THR A 42 -6.49 -9.53 -2.60
N TRP A 43 -5.71 -9.56 -1.52
CA TRP A 43 -4.27 -9.77 -1.56
C TRP A 43 -3.93 -11.25 -1.40
N TYR A 44 -2.89 -11.66 -2.09
CA TYR A 44 -2.36 -13.01 -2.10
C TYR A 44 -0.88 -12.98 -1.78
N LEU A 45 -0.40 -14.03 -1.12
CA LEU A 45 1.02 -14.29 -0.89
C LEU A 45 1.43 -15.48 -1.75
N ASP A 46 2.29 -15.26 -2.73
CA ASP A 46 2.89 -16.32 -3.55
C ASP A 46 4.41 -16.20 -3.53
N GLU A 47 5.11 -17.31 -3.35
CA GLU A 47 6.59 -17.37 -3.34
C GLU A 47 7.32 -16.27 -2.52
N LEU A 48 6.70 -15.77 -1.43
CA LEU A 48 7.16 -14.69 -0.53
C LEU A 48 6.87 -13.26 -1.00
N GLU A 49 6.14 -13.08 -2.10
CA GLU A 49 5.71 -11.79 -2.62
C GLU A 49 4.20 -11.60 -2.42
N TYR A 50 3.82 -10.43 -1.95
CA TYR A 50 2.43 -10.03 -1.79
C TYR A 50 1.98 -9.29 -3.05
N TYR A 51 0.86 -9.71 -3.62
CA TYR A 51 0.28 -9.06 -4.80
C TYR A 51 -1.25 -9.07 -4.74
N THR A 52 -1.87 -8.24 -5.56
CA THR A 52 -3.31 -8.19 -5.76
C THR A 52 -3.59 -7.98 -7.24
N ASP A 53 -4.62 -8.63 -7.76
CA ASP A 53 -5.11 -8.41 -9.12
C ASP A 53 -6.10 -7.24 -9.22
N THR A 54 -6.45 -6.63 -8.09
CA THR A 54 -7.43 -5.54 -8.02
C THR A 54 -6.86 -4.22 -8.54
N ILE A 55 -5.61 -3.91 -8.19
CA ILE A 55 -4.90 -2.71 -8.62
C ILE A 55 -3.58 -3.10 -9.30
N GLY A 56 -3.29 -2.47 -10.43
CA GLY A 56 -2.02 -2.65 -11.13
C GLY A 56 -0.92 -1.76 -10.56
N THR A 57 0.33 -2.00 -10.96
CA THR A 57 1.49 -1.18 -10.55
C THR A 57 1.33 0.30 -10.89
N GLU A 58 0.75 0.63 -12.06
CA GLU A 58 0.50 2.02 -12.46
C GLU A 58 -0.50 2.72 -11.52
N GLU A 59 -1.57 2.01 -11.15
CA GLU A 59 -2.59 2.54 -10.24
C GLU A 59 -2.07 2.67 -8.81
N PHE A 60 -1.27 1.70 -8.35
CA PHE A 60 -0.55 1.79 -7.08
C PHE A 60 0.25 3.10 -6.98
N TRP A 61 1.11 3.38 -7.96
CA TRP A 61 1.92 4.59 -7.95
C TRP A 61 1.10 5.87 -8.12
N ALA A 62 -0.01 5.82 -8.86
CA ALA A 62 -0.93 6.95 -8.96
C ALA A 62 -1.58 7.28 -7.61
N ILE A 63 -1.95 6.27 -6.81
CA ILE A 63 -2.47 6.47 -5.45
C ILE A 63 -1.39 7.08 -4.55
N VAL A 64 -0.17 6.53 -4.58
CA VAL A 64 0.97 7.04 -3.81
C VAL A 64 1.23 8.51 -4.13
N GLU A 65 1.37 8.87 -5.41
CA GLU A 65 1.66 10.24 -5.84
C GLU A 65 0.53 11.19 -5.44
N ARG A 66 -0.73 10.77 -5.60
CA ARG A 66 -1.91 11.56 -5.22
C ARG A 66 -1.88 11.88 -3.73
N VAL A 67 -1.77 10.86 -2.87
CA VAL A 67 -1.78 11.03 -1.41
C VAL A 67 -0.57 11.84 -0.95
N ALA A 68 0.63 11.55 -1.48
CA ALA A 68 1.83 12.30 -1.17
C ALA A 68 1.69 13.78 -1.55
N THR A 69 1.09 14.09 -2.70
CA THR A 69 0.84 15.47 -3.14
C THR A 69 -0.16 16.17 -2.23
N GLU A 70 -1.26 15.50 -1.85
CA GLU A 70 -2.28 16.06 -0.96
C GLU A 70 -1.74 16.36 0.45
N ARG A 71 -0.78 15.56 0.93
CA ARG A 71 -0.17 15.72 2.26
C ARG A 71 1.05 16.63 2.27
N GLY A 72 1.85 16.64 1.20
CA GLY A 72 3.02 17.51 1.05
C GLY A 72 2.71 18.95 0.64
N ALA A 73 1.46 19.23 0.20
CA ALA A 73 1.01 20.59 -0.14
C ALA A 73 0.62 21.46 1.07
N GLN A 74 0.96 21.06 2.30
CA GLN A 74 0.66 21.80 3.54
C GLN A 74 1.82 22.67 4.02
#